data_AF-A0A967SVS0-F1
#
_entry.id   AF-A0A967SVS0-F1
#
_cell.length_a   1.000
_cell.length_b   1.000
_cell.length_c   1.000
_cell.angle_alpha   90.00
_cell.angle_beta   90.00
_cell.angle_gamma   90.00
#
_symmetry.space_group_name_H-M   'P 1'
#
loop_
_entity.id
_entity.type
_entity.pdbx_description
1 polymer ?
#
loop_
_entity_poly.entity_id
_entity_poly.type
_entity_poly.pdbx_seq_one_letter_code
_entity_poly.pdbx_strand_id
1 'polypeptide(L)'
;MKTIPSFPTTSNNNTDLVKPRPTVKLREDFITRIKNRTAKVGIIGLGYVGLPLMWTFHEKGFPVVGFDVDKDKIKNIESGKPYIKHLGYEMMEKLAVSDRCSATLNFSGLQEMDAIIMCVPTPLNTYREPDMKYVEQTTRMIAKYIQKGQLVILESTSYPGTTDELIIPILEKTSGMKSGKDFFVAYSPEREDPGNPNF
;
A
#
# COMPACT_ATOMS: atom_id res chain seq x y z
N MET A 1 -19.46 5.70 0.12
CA MET A 1 -18.00 5.91 0.09
C MET A 1 -17.60 6.26 1.49
N LYS A 2 -17.02 5.33 2.27
CA LYS A 2 -16.39 5.71 3.54
C LYS A 2 -15.13 6.49 3.20
N THR A 3 -14.97 7.68 3.78
CA THR A 3 -13.68 8.36 3.87
C THR A 3 -12.68 7.44 4.56
N ILE A 4 -11.39 7.56 4.26
CA ILE A 4 -10.34 6.89 5.05
C ILE A 4 -10.67 7.12 6.53
N PRO A 5 -10.74 6.07 7.36
CA PRO A 5 -11.00 6.24 8.78
C PRO A 5 -10.05 7.29 9.33
N SER A 6 -10.56 8.24 10.11
CA SER A 6 -9.69 9.09 10.92
C SER A 6 -9.00 8.18 11.92
N PHE A 7 -7.84 7.64 11.55
CA PHE A 7 -7.07 6.77 12.42
C PHE A 7 -6.80 7.54 13.71
N PRO A 8 -7.02 6.94 14.90
CA PRO A 8 -6.84 7.62 16.16
C PRO A 8 -5.41 8.17 16.22
N THR A 9 -5.31 9.49 16.07
CA THR A 9 -4.12 10.24 16.42
C THR A 9 -4.27 10.56 17.90
N THR A 10 -3.21 10.36 18.68
CA THR A 10 -3.16 10.84 20.06
C THR A 10 -3.44 12.36 20.07
N SER A 11 -4.67 12.72 20.46
CA SER A 11 -5.29 14.03 20.77
C SER A 11 -4.61 15.32 20.28
N ASN A 12 -5.30 16.11 19.43
CA ASN A 12 -6.11 17.29 19.82
C ASN A 12 -6.50 18.15 18.59
N ASN A 13 -7.74 18.64 18.65
CA ASN A 13 -8.50 19.61 17.87
C ASN A 13 -7.91 20.39 16.67
N ASN A 14 -8.88 20.67 15.79
CA ASN A 14 -9.01 21.74 14.80
C ASN A 14 -8.51 21.53 13.37
N THR A 15 -9.41 21.95 12.48
CA THR A 15 -9.34 22.10 11.03
C THR A 15 -7.93 22.40 10.53
N ASP A 16 -7.29 21.47 9.83
CA ASP A 16 -6.08 21.78 9.07
C ASP A 16 -5.89 20.83 7.90
N LEU A 17 -5.74 21.44 6.73
CA LEU A 17 -5.02 20.94 5.57
C LEU A 17 -3.85 20.05 6.02
N VAL A 18 -3.73 18.86 5.42
CA VAL A 18 -2.61 17.90 5.52
C VAL A 18 -1.44 18.47 6.33
N LYS A 19 -1.41 18.23 7.65
CA LYS A 19 -0.38 18.80 8.53
C LYS A 19 0.99 18.40 7.97
N PRO A 20 1.91 19.36 7.76
CA PRO A 20 3.24 19.05 7.22
C PRO A 20 3.93 18.05 8.14
N ARG A 21 4.48 16.97 7.55
CA ARG A 21 5.15 15.92 8.31
C ARG A 21 6.35 16.51 9.07
N PRO A 22 6.53 16.22 10.37
CA PRO A 22 7.59 16.80 11.19
C PRO A 22 8.99 16.56 10.61
N THR A 23 9.80 17.60 10.55
CA THR A 23 11.19 17.61 10.08
C THR A 23 12.19 17.14 11.14
N VAL A 24 11.95 15.96 11.72
CA VAL A 24 13.09 15.10 12.08
C VAL A 24 13.66 14.55 10.76
N LYS A 25 14.91 14.09 10.69
CA LYS A 25 15.45 13.42 9.50
C LYS A 25 14.41 12.39 9.05
N LEU A 26 13.81 12.51 7.85
CA LEU A 26 12.57 11.81 7.44
C LEU A 26 12.55 10.31 7.82
N ARG A 27 13.71 9.68 7.75
CA ARG A 27 13.96 8.30 8.18
C ARG A 27 13.68 8.03 9.67
N GLU A 28 14.17 8.88 10.57
CA GLU A 28 14.04 8.71 12.03
C GLU A 28 12.57 8.86 12.48
N ASP A 29 11.86 9.83 11.91
CA ASP A 29 10.41 9.99 12.11
C ASP A 29 9.66 8.73 11.66
N PHE A 30 9.93 8.25 10.45
CA PHE A 30 9.32 7.03 9.92
C PHE A 30 9.62 5.79 10.80
N ILE A 31 10.86 5.61 11.24
CA ILE A 31 11.24 4.52 12.16
C ILE A 31 10.49 4.63 13.49
N THR A 32 10.32 5.85 14.01
CA THR A 32 9.58 6.08 15.26
C THR A 32 8.11 5.67 15.11
N ARG A 33 7.48 6.05 13.99
CA ARG A 33 6.11 5.65 13.68
C ARG A 33 5.95 4.14 13.49
N ILE A 34 6.95 3.46 12.91
CA ILE A 34 6.95 1.99 12.84
C ILE A 34 7.00 1.36 14.23
N LYS A 35 7.91 1.83 15.10
CA LYS A 35 8.06 1.33 16.48
C LYS A 35 6.79 1.51 17.29
N ASN A 36 6.11 2.65 17.11
CA ASN A 36 4.87 2.98 17.81
C ASN A 36 3.61 2.43 17.14
N ARG A 37 3.73 1.69 16.02
CA ARG A 37 2.60 1.16 15.23
C ARG A 37 1.64 2.23 14.70
N THR A 38 2.12 3.46 14.53
CA THR A 38 1.34 4.60 14.00
C THR A 38 1.62 4.89 12.54
N ALA A 39 2.60 4.22 11.92
CA ALA A 39 2.84 4.32 10.49
C ALA A 39 1.63 3.79 9.70
N LYS A 40 1.10 4.59 8.78
CA LYS A 40 -0.03 4.20 7.93
C LYS A 40 0.47 3.44 6.71
N VAL A 41 -0.08 2.26 6.45
CA VAL A 41 0.34 1.39 5.34
C VAL A 41 -0.75 1.38 4.27
N GLY A 42 -0.39 1.76 3.04
CA GLY A 42 -1.23 1.63 1.86
C GLY A 42 -0.83 0.39 1.06
N ILE A 43 -1.79 -0.45 0.70
CA ILE A 43 -1.55 -1.64 -0.12
C ILE A 43 -2.35 -1.52 -1.41
N ILE A 44 -1.66 -1.53 -2.55
CA ILE A 44 -2.29 -1.43 -3.87
C ILE A 44 -2.38 -2.82 -4.50
N GLY A 45 -3.59 -3.22 -4.86
CA GLY A 45 -3.89 -4.54 -5.41
C GLY A 45 -4.26 -5.54 -4.32
N LEU A 46 -5.56 -5.74 -4.10
CA LEU A 46 -6.11 -6.59 -3.04
C LEU A 46 -6.42 -7.99 -3.57
N GLY A 47 -5.47 -8.52 -4.35
CA GLY A 47 -5.50 -9.88 -4.86
C GLY A 47 -4.88 -10.88 -3.88
N TYR A 48 -4.33 -11.96 -4.44
CA TYR A 48 -3.73 -13.06 -3.69
C TYR A 48 -2.61 -12.62 -2.74
N VAL A 49 -1.79 -11.62 -3.12
CA VAL A 49 -0.69 -11.12 -2.27
C VAL A 49 -1.16 -9.99 -1.36
N GLY A 50 -1.80 -8.96 -1.93
CA GLY A 50 -2.07 -7.75 -1.15
C GLY A 50 -3.14 -7.90 -0.07
N LEU A 51 -4.14 -8.77 -0.23
CA LEU A 51 -5.14 -8.98 0.83
C LEU A 51 -4.55 -9.69 2.07
N PRO A 52 -3.80 -10.79 1.95
CA PRO A 52 -3.05 -11.36 3.08
C PRO A 52 -2.04 -10.40 3.70
N LEU A 53 -1.35 -9.60 2.89
CA LEU A 53 -0.42 -8.59 3.40
C LEU A 53 -1.15 -7.52 4.22
N MET A 54 -2.33 -7.09 3.76
CA MET A 54 -3.20 -6.17 4.48
C MET A 54 -3.64 -6.73 5.82
N TRP A 55 -4.04 -8.01 5.84
CA TRP A 55 -4.33 -8.73 7.08
C TRP A 55 -3.11 -8.77 8.01
N THR A 56 -1.92 -9.04 7.49
CA THR A 56 -0.70 -9.13 8.30
C THR A 56 -0.36 -7.80 8.97
N PHE A 57 -0.40 -6.68 8.25
CA PHE A 57 -0.19 -5.36 8.85
C PHE A 57 -1.28 -5.02 9.87
N HIS A 58 -2.53 -5.34 9.56
CA HIS A 58 -3.63 -5.21 10.50
C HIS A 58 -3.34 -5.97 11.79
N GLU A 59 -3.00 -7.26 11.74
CA GLU A 59 -2.71 -8.08 12.94
C GLU A 59 -1.53 -7.57 13.75
N LYS A 60 -0.52 -6.98 13.09
CA LYS A 60 0.63 -6.36 13.77
C LYS A 60 0.33 -4.98 14.37
N GLY A 61 -0.91 -4.50 14.24
CA GLY A 61 -1.38 -3.29 14.91
C GLY A 61 -1.28 -2.01 14.09
N PHE A 62 -0.96 -2.09 12.80
CA PHE A 62 -0.81 -0.90 11.97
C PHE A 62 -2.14 -0.42 11.39
N PRO A 63 -2.34 0.90 11.27
CA PRO A 63 -3.31 1.49 10.36
C PRO A 63 -3.05 1.05 8.92
N VAL A 64 -4.01 0.40 8.28
CA VAL A 64 -3.85 -0.10 6.91
C VAL A 64 -5.02 0.31 6.00
N VAL A 65 -4.71 0.72 4.78
CA VAL A 65 -5.68 1.05 3.75
C VAL A 65 -5.37 0.23 2.50
N GLY A 66 -6.34 -0.58 2.07
CA GLY A 66 -6.31 -1.25 0.78
C GLY A 66 -6.81 -0.35 -0.34
N PHE A 67 -6.12 -0.37 -1.48
CA PHE A 67 -6.48 0.34 -2.70
C PHE A 67 -6.61 -0.67 -3.83
N ASP A 68 -7.76 -0.71 -4.48
CA ASP A 68 -7.98 -1.54 -5.67
C ASP A 68 -8.87 -0.78 -6.67
N VAL A 69 -8.84 -1.19 -7.92
CA VAL A 69 -9.75 -0.67 -8.96
C VAL A 69 -11.05 -1.47 -9.03
N ASP A 70 -11.05 -2.68 -8.46
CA ASP A 70 -12.18 -3.59 -8.44
C ASP A 70 -13.14 -3.26 -7.28
N LYS A 71 -14.31 -2.73 -7.64
CA LYS A 71 -15.37 -2.35 -6.70
C LYS A 71 -15.91 -3.53 -5.91
N ASP A 72 -15.94 -4.73 -6.49
CA ASP A 72 -16.50 -5.91 -5.83
C ASP A 72 -15.58 -6.38 -4.70
N LYS A 73 -14.26 -6.29 -4.87
CA LYS A 73 -13.30 -6.54 -3.78
C LYS A 73 -13.50 -5.59 -2.61
N ILE A 74 -13.66 -4.28 -2.89
CA ILE A 74 -13.91 -3.28 -1.85
C ILE A 74 -15.18 -3.63 -1.06
N LYS A 75 -16.28 -3.90 -1.77
CA LYS A 75 -17.56 -4.30 -1.16
C LYS A 75 -17.41 -5.57 -0.33
N ASN A 76 -16.68 -6.56 -0.83
CA ASN A 76 -16.47 -7.82 -0.13
C ASN A 76 -15.65 -7.62 1.17
N ILE A 77 -14.60 -6.79 1.16
CA ILE A 77 -13.85 -6.42 2.38
C ILE A 77 -14.75 -5.68 3.36
N GLU A 78 -15.51 -4.68 2.90
CA GLU A 78 -16.42 -3.89 3.74
C GLU A 78 -17.56 -4.71 4.35
N SER A 79 -17.94 -5.82 3.73
CA SER A 79 -19.01 -6.73 4.20
C SER A 79 -18.48 -8.00 4.87
N GLY A 80 -17.17 -8.14 5.03
CA GLY A 80 -16.56 -9.33 5.62
C GLY A 80 -16.74 -10.61 4.80
N LYS A 81 -16.99 -10.49 3.50
CA LYS A 81 -17.21 -11.62 2.59
C LYS A 81 -15.91 -12.06 1.92
N PRO A 82 -15.43 -13.29 2.10
CA PRO A 82 -14.27 -13.81 1.38
C PRO A 82 -14.51 -13.89 -0.13
N TYR A 83 -13.45 -13.58 -0.89
CA TYR A 83 -13.41 -13.76 -2.35
C TYR A 83 -12.14 -14.50 -2.81
N ILE A 84 -11.30 -14.94 -1.87
CA ILE A 84 -10.13 -15.77 -2.12
C ILE A 84 -10.32 -17.06 -1.32
N LYS A 85 -10.36 -18.21 -2.01
CA LYS A 85 -10.87 -19.49 -1.48
C LYS A 85 -10.22 -19.96 -0.17
N HIS A 86 -8.94 -19.65 0.05
CA HIS A 86 -8.17 -20.07 1.21
C HIS A 86 -8.03 -18.99 2.30
N LEU A 87 -8.61 -17.80 2.10
CA LEU A 87 -8.68 -16.77 3.12
C LEU A 87 -10.03 -16.90 3.85
N GLY A 88 -9.97 -17.20 5.14
CA GLY A 88 -11.15 -17.55 5.95
C GLY A 88 -12.09 -16.36 6.22
N TYR A 89 -13.35 -16.67 6.57
CA TYR A 89 -14.35 -15.68 6.98
C TYR A 89 -13.89 -14.85 8.18
N GLU A 90 -13.23 -15.47 9.16
CA GLU A 90 -12.76 -14.78 10.38
C GLU A 90 -11.86 -13.57 10.07
N MET A 91 -10.91 -13.72 9.13
CA MET A 91 -10.05 -12.64 8.67
C MET A 91 -10.88 -11.49 8.11
N MET A 92 -11.80 -11.80 7.20
CA MET A 92 -12.60 -10.82 6.49
C MET A 92 -13.56 -10.08 7.41
N GLU A 93 -14.23 -10.79 8.33
CA GLU A 93 -15.11 -10.20 9.34
C GLU A 93 -14.34 -9.23 10.25
N LYS A 94 -13.14 -9.63 10.70
CA LYS A 94 -12.26 -8.75 11.49
C LYS A 94 -11.85 -7.50 10.72
N LEU A 95 -11.46 -7.63 9.44
CA LEU A 95 -11.12 -6.48 8.60
C LEU A 95 -12.32 -5.55 8.37
N ALA A 96 -13.53 -6.09 8.22
CA ALA A 96 -14.75 -5.33 7.92
C ALA A 96 -15.19 -4.41 9.07
N VAL A 97 -15.01 -4.85 10.31
CA VAL A 97 -15.43 -4.11 11.52
C VAL A 97 -14.29 -3.31 12.17
N SER A 98 -13.08 -3.42 11.63
CA SER A 98 -11.89 -2.77 12.17
C SER A 98 -11.96 -1.24 12.04
N ASP A 99 -11.51 -0.53 13.08
CA ASP A 99 -11.33 0.92 13.10
C ASP A 99 -9.98 1.37 12.50
N ARG A 100 -9.07 0.41 12.32
CA ARG A 100 -7.70 0.62 11.80
C ARG A 100 -7.47 -0.01 10.43
N CYS A 101 -8.51 -0.50 9.78
CA CYS A 101 -8.45 -1.07 8.44
C CYS A 101 -9.59 -0.54 7.58
N SER A 102 -9.30 -0.25 6.31
CA SER A 102 -10.32 0.05 5.30
C SER A 102 -9.83 -0.31 3.91
N ALA A 103 -10.75 -0.38 2.95
CA ALA A 103 -10.44 -0.54 1.54
C ALA A 103 -11.16 0.54 0.72
N THR A 104 -10.55 1.03 -0.36
CA THR A 104 -11.11 2.12 -1.15
C THR A 104 -10.76 2.05 -2.64
N LEU A 105 -11.63 2.66 -3.46
CA LEU A 105 -11.37 2.97 -4.88
C LEU A 105 -10.67 4.33 -5.06
N ASN A 106 -10.58 5.14 -3.99
CA ASN A 106 -10.06 6.50 -4.06
C ASN A 106 -8.55 6.55 -3.77
N PHE A 107 -7.76 6.55 -4.83
CA PHE A 107 -6.29 6.59 -4.76
C PHE A 107 -5.72 7.93 -4.27
N SER A 108 -6.50 9.02 -4.18
CA SER A 108 -6.01 10.26 -3.57
C SER A 108 -5.62 10.09 -2.10
N GLY A 109 -6.21 9.10 -1.43
CA GLY A 109 -5.86 8.70 -0.08
C GLY A 109 -4.41 8.23 0.11
N LEU A 110 -3.69 7.93 -0.98
CA LEU A 110 -2.26 7.62 -0.92
C LEU A 110 -1.44 8.75 -0.30
N GLN A 111 -1.88 10.01 -0.36
CA GLN A 111 -1.20 11.16 0.27
C GLN A 111 -1.04 10.98 1.80
N GLU A 112 -1.98 10.25 2.41
CA GLU A 112 -1.99 10.02 3.86
C GLU A 112 -1.12 8.85 4.29
N MET A 113 -0.64 8.01 3.36
CA MET A 113 0.10 6.79 3.71
C MET A 113 1.57 7.10 3.97
N ASP A 114 2.21 6.32 4.84
CA ASP A 114 3.64 6.42 5.10
C ASP A 114 4.44 5.44 4.26
N ALA A 115 3.95 4.20 4.16
CA ALA A 115 4.43 3.20 3.24
C ALA A 115 3.35 2.85 2.23
N ILE A 116 3.71 2.69 0.95
CA ILE A 116 2.82 2.27 -0.13
C ILE A 116 3.44 1.02 -0.75
N ILE A 117 2.71 -0.10 -0.70
CA ILE A 117 3.18 -1.40 -1.18
C ILE A 117 2.38 -1.79 -2.43
N MET A 118 3.08 -2.11 -3.51
CA MET A 118 2.50 -2.43 -4.81
C MET A 118 2.44 -3.95 -5.02
N CYS A 119 1.23 -4.52 -4.92
CA CYS A 119 0.92 -5.93 -5.11
C CYS A 119 0.07 -6.13 -6.39
N VAL A 120 0.51 -5.53 -7.50
CA VAL A 120 -0.23 -5.53 -8.78
C VAL A 120 0.21 -6.66 -9.72
N PRO A 121 -0.64 -7.12 -10.65
CA PRO A 121 -0.28 -8.22 -11.54
C PRO A 121 0.91 -7.89 -12.44
N THR A 122 1.77 -8.88 -12.67
CA THR A 122 2.86 -8.84 -13.66
C THR A 122 2.73 -10.06 -14.58
N PRO A 123 1.65 -10.16 -15.38
CA PRO A 123 1.43 -11.31 -16.25
C PRO A 123 2.54 -11.41 -17.29
N LEU A 124 2.75 -12.59 -17.84
CA LEU A 124 3.71 -12.76 -18.93
C LEU A 124 3.07 -12.37 -20.27
N ASN A 125 3.84 -11.70 -21.12
CA ASN A 125 3.47 -11.41 -22.50
C ASN A 125 3.64 -12.65 -23.40
N THR A 126 3.36 -12.52 -24.70
CA THR A 126 3.50 -13.59 -25.70
C THR A 126 4.92 -14.15 -25.82
N TYR A 127 5.93 -13.38 -25.39
CA TYR A 127 7.34 -13.75 -25.38
C TYR A 127 7.83 -14.29 -24.03
N ARG A 128 6.91 -14.52 -23.07
CA ARG A 128 7.19 -14.96 -21.70
C ARG A 128 7.99 -13.95 -20.88
N GLU A 129 7.92 -12.67 -21.24
CA GLU A 129 8.51 -11.58 -20.46
C GLU A 129 7.45 -10.94 -19.56
N PRO A 130 7.81 -10.42 -18.38
CA PRO A 130 6.86 -9.69 -17.54
C PRO A 130 6.27 -8.46 -18.26
N ASP A 131 4.93 -8.39 -18.33
CA ASP A 131 4.19 -7.20 -18.75
C ASP A 131 4.12 -6.20 -17.59
N MET A 132 4.95 -5.17 -17.66
CA MET A 132 5.09 -4.16 -16.61
C MET A 132 4.03 -3.07 -16.63
N LYS A 133 3.05 -3.11 -17.55
CA LYS A 133 2.07 -2.01 -17.69
C LYS A 133 1.32 -1.71 -16.39
N TYR A 134 1.01 -2.72 -15.58
CA TYR A 134 0.28 -2.52 -14.32
C TYR A 134 1.17 -1.84 -13.26
N VAL A 135 2.44 -2.22 -13.18
CA VAL A 135 3.43 -1.57 -12.32
C VAL A 135 3.64 -0.13 -12.77
N GLU A 136 3.77 0.11 -14.08
CA GLU A 136 3.93 1.45 -14.64
C GLU A 136 2.72 2.35 -14.36
N GLN A 137 1.50 1.87 -14.64
CA GLN A 137 0.26 2.60 -14.39
C GLN A 137 0.08 2.91 -12.90
N THR A 138 0.38 1.94 -12.05
CA THR A 138 0.32 2.12 -10.58
C THR A 138 1.35 3.14 -10.13
N THR A 139 2.57 3.10 -10.66
CA THR A 139 3.61 4.09 -10.37
C THR A 139 3.16 5.49 -10.77
N ARG A 140 2.57 5.65 -11.98
CA ARG A 140 2.02 6.93 -12.43
C ARG A 140 0.87 7.41 -11.55
N MET A 141 0.06 6.51 -11.00
CA MET A 141 -0.99 6.86 -10.04
C MET A 141 -0.38 7.36 -8.72
N ILE A 142 0.58 6.64 -8.16
CA ILE A 142 1.31 7.05 -6.95
C ILE A 142 1.97 8.42 -7.17
N ALA A 143 2.59 8.63 -8.33
CA ALA A 143 3.31 9.86 -8.64
C ALA A 143 2.44 11.14 -8.58
N LYS A 144 1.12 11.01 -8.77
CA LYS A 144 0.16 12.14 -8.64
C LYS A 144 -0.07 12.55 -7.18
N TYR A 145 0.18 11.64 -6.24
CA TYR A 145 -0.18 11.78 -4.83
C TYR A 145 1.03 11.65 -3.90
N ILE A 146 2.22 11.36 -4.43
CA ILE A 146 3.41 11.12 -3.63
C ILE A 146 3.76 12.33 -2.77
N GLN A 147 4.08 12.08 -1.51
CA GLN A 147 4.45 13.07 -0.50
C GLN A 147 5.88 12.85 -0.03
N LYS A 148 6.47 13.91 0.54
CA LYS A 148 7.77 13.79 1.21
C LYS A 148 7.71 12.81 2.38
N GLY A 149 8.76 12.04 2.56
CA GLY A 149 8.91 11.01 3.60
C GLY A 149 8.17 9.70 3.32
N GLN A 150 7.52 9.54 2.17
CA GLN A 150 6.89 8.26 1.82
C GLN A 150 7.92 7.21 1.40
N LEU A 151 7.61 5.95 1.69
CA LEU A 151 8.29 4.79 1.16
C LEU A 151 7.38 4.08 0.15
N VAL A 152 7.85 3.89 -1.08
CA VAL A 152 7.18 3.10 -2.12
C VAL A 152 7.90 1.76 -2.26
N ILE A 153 7.16 0.66 -2.14
CA ILE A 153 7.70 -0.70 -2.18
C ILE A 153 7.08 -1.43 -3.35
N LEU A 154 7.92 -1.95 -4.25
CA LEU A 154 7.50 -2.92 -5.24
C LEU A 154 7.50 -4.31 -4.59
N GLU A 155 6.32 -4.92 -4.50
CA GLU A 155 6.16 -6.29 -4.01
C GLU A 155 6.02 -7.30 -5.16
N SER A 156 5.35 -6.88 -6.24
CA SER A 156 5.18 -7.68 -7.45
C SER A 156 6.49 -8.19 -8.02
N THR A 157 6.52 -9.45 -8.43
CA THR A 157 7.64 -10.06 -9.15
C THR A 157 8.05 -9.21 -10.35
N SER A 158 9.34 -8.88 -10.43
CA SER A 158 9.85 -8.04 -11.52
C SER A 158 11.24 -8.44 -11.99
N TYR A 159 11.71 -7.80 -13.06
CA TYR A 159 13.08 -7.93 -13.55
C TYR A 159 14.06 -6.95 -12.86
N PRO A 160 15.36 -7.27 -12.79
CA PRO A 160 16.37 -6.37 -12.21
C PRO A 160 16.37 -4.99 -12.86
N GLY A 161 16.45 -3.93 -12.06
CA GLY A 161 16.44 -2.54 -12.56
C GLY A 161 15.04 -1.91 -12.62
N THR A 162 13.95 -2.65 -12.39
CA THR A 162 12.59 -2.06 -12.39
C THR A 162 12.44 -0.87 -11.45
N THR A 163 13.07 -0.90 -10.27
CA THR A 163 13.06 0.24 -9.35
C THR A 163 13.79 1.46 -9.92
N ASP A 164 14.97 1.26 -10.50
CA ASP A 164 15.88 2.33 -10.91
C ASP A 164 15.56 2.90 -12.30
N GLU A 165 15.08 2.05 -13.21
CA GLU A 165 14.88 2.38 -14.63
C GLU A 165 13.42 2.72 -14.95
N LEU A 166 12.45 2.29 -14.12
CA LEU A 166 11.03 2.51 -14.34
C LEU A 166 10.35 3.27 -13.20
N ILE A 167 10.44 2.78 -11.97
CA ILE A 167 9.68 3.36 -10.85
C ILE A 167 10.19 4.75 -10.47
N ILE A 168 11.48 4.85 -10.13
CA ILE A 168 12.11 6.11 -9.71
C ILE A 168 11.95 7.20 -10.80
N PRO A 169 12.25 6.96 -12.09
CA PRO A 169 12.11 7.98 -13.12
C PRO A 169 10.69 8.53 -13.26
N ILE A 170 9.66 7.68 -13.14
CA ILE A 170 8.26 8.13 -13.20
C ILE A 170 7.91 8.98 -11.98
N LEU A 171 8.26 8.53 -10.78
CA LEU A 171 7.96 9.25 -9.53
C LEU A 171 8.65 10.62 -9.52
N GLU A 172 9.94 10.69 -9.85
CA GLU A 172 10.69 11.95 -9.87
C GLU A 172 10.17 12.92 -10.95
N LYS A 173 9.91 12.42 -12.16
CA LYS A 173 9.45 13.26 -13.28
C LYS A 173 8.12 13.94 -12.99
N THR A 174 7.18 13.23 -12.37
CA THR A 174 5.84 13.78 -12.10
C THR A 174 5.81 14.64 -10.84
N SER A 175 6.55 14.27 -9.79
CA SER A 175 6.51 15.00 -8.50
C SER A 175 7.50 16.15 -8.40
N GLY A 176 8.56 16.17 -9.21
CA GLY A 176 9.70 17.09 -9.06
C GLY A 176 10.57 16.79 -7.83
N MET A 177 10.27 15.73 -7.07
CA MET A 177 11.02 15.29 -5.89
C MET A 177 12.13 14.31 -6.26
N LYS A 178 13.05 14.05 -5.32
CA LYS A 178 14.17 13.11 -5.51
C LYS A 178 14.12 11.89 -4.59
N SER A 179 14.32 10.71 -5.18
CA SER A 179 14.46 9.46 -4.42
C SER A 179 15.71 9.50 -3.53
N GLY A 180 15.62 8.91 -2.34
CA GLY A 180 16.66 8.92 -1.33
C GLY A 180 16.82 10.26 -0.59
N LYS A 181 16.09 11.31 -1.00
CA LYS A 181 16.10 12.63 -0.36
C LYS A 181 14.72 13.03 0.14
N ASP A 182 13.75 13.05 -0.77
CA ASP A 182 12.38 13.47 -0.50
C ASP A 182 11.46 12.27 -0.25
N PHE A 183 11.66 11.15 -0.95
CA PHE A 183 10.94 9.89 -0.75
C PHE A 183 11.90 8.71 -0.92
N PHE A 184 11.44 7.51 -0.60
CA PHE A 184 12.23 6.28 -0.66
C PHE A 184 11.56 5.25 -1.56
N VAL A 185 12.36 4.42 -2.22
CA VAL A 185 11.90 3.30 -3.04
C VAL A 185 12.62 2.04 -2.59
N ALA A 186 11.90 0.93 -2.48
CA ALA A 186 12.45 -0.38 -2.18
C ALA A 186 11.80 -1.47 -3.05
N TYR A 187 12.49 -2.60 -3.14
CA TYR A 187 11.96 -3.83 -3.71
C TYR A 187 11.95 -4.89 -2.61
N SER A 188 10.78 -5.50 -2.39
CA SER A 188 10.56 -6.57 -1.42
C SER A 188 9.76 -7.65 -2.15
N PRO A 189 10.38 -8.55 -2.91
CA PRO A 189 9.60 -9.53 -3.65
C PRO A 189 8.87 -10.48 -2.72
N GLU A 190 7.56 -10.61 -2.92
CA GLU A 190 6.78 -11.64 -2.25
C GLU A 190 7.26 -13.04 -2.66
N ARG A 191 7.26 -13.98 -1.71
CA ARG A 191 7.56 -15.40 -1.94
C ARG A 191 6.53 -16.26 -1.21
N GLU A 192 5.31 -16.25 -1.71
CA GLU A 192 4.26 -17.19 -1.29
C GLU A 192 4.41 -18.55 -2.00
N ASP A 193 4.09 -19.64 -1.29
CA ASP A 193 3.99 -21.01 -1.82
C ASP A 193 2.51 -21.44 -1.88
N PRO A 194 1.80 -21.20 -3.00
CA PRO A 194 0.36 -21.40 -3.07
C PRO A 194 -0.01 -22.87 -2.94
N GLY A 195 -0.64 -23.24 -1.82
CA GLY A 195 -1.18 -24.58 -1.59
C GLY A 195 -0.41 -25.44 -0.60
N ASN A 196 0.61 -24.91 0.08
CA ASN A 196 1.22 -25.59 1.22
C ASN A 196 0.27 -25.58 2.44
N PRO A 197 -0.23 -26.74 2.91
CA PRO A 197 -1.14 -26.81 4.05
C PRO A 197 -0.43 -26.59 5.40
N ASN A 198 0.91 -26.56 5.42
CA ASN A 198 1.74 -26.39 6.60
C ASN A 198 2.49 -25.05 6.50
N PHE A 199 1.81 -23.96 6.87
CA PHE A 199 2.43 -22.66 7.15
C PHE A 199 2.48 -22.44 8.67
#